data_AF-A0A938KT78-F1
#
_entry.id   AF-A0A938KT78-F1
#
_cell.length_a   1.000
_cell.length_b   1.000
_cell.length_c   1.000
_cell.angle_alpha   90.00
_cell.angle_beta   90.00
_cell.angle_gamma   90.00
#
_symmetry.space_group_name_H-M   'P 1'
#
loop_
_entity.id
_entity.type
_entity.pdbx_description
1 polymer ?
#
loop_
_entity_poly.entity_id
_entity_poly.type
_entity_poly.pdbx_seq_one_letter_code
_entity_poly.pdbx_strand_id
1 'polypeptide(L)'
;DVMLIGQLLGEKSIMNEFFAYTTLTQFKLSGMLQDPRSVIIATYALCGFANFASIGIQIGGIGALAPGRRALLSQLGLKALLGGTVASLLNAALAGMLV
;
A
#
# COMPACT_ATOMS: atom_id res chain seq x y z
N ASP A 1 13.54 13.25 -0.81
CA ASP A 1 12.34 12.52 -0.35
C ASP A 1 11.78 11.50 -1.33
N VAL A 2 11.69 11.79 -2.64
CA VAL A 2 11.09 10.87 -3.65
C VAL A 2 11.67 9.45 -3.60
N MET A 3 13.00 9.30 -3.56
CA MET A 3 13.64 7.97 -3.48
C MET A 3 13.26 7.21 -2.20
N LEU A 4 13.22 7.91 -1.07
CA LEU A 4 12.83 7.33 0.22
C LEU A 4 11.36 6.90 0.21
N ILE A 5 10.46 7.74 -0.33
CA ILE A 5 9.05 7.35 -0.49
C ILE A 5 8.89 6.18 -1.47
N GLY A 6 9.67 6.14 -2.55
CA GLY A 6 9.70 5.01 -3.49
C GLY A 6 10.07 3.70 -2.79
N GLN A 7 11.03 3.73 -1.87
CA GLN A 7 11.36 2.57 -1.03
C GLN A 7 10.14 2.13 -0.20
N LEU A 8 9.44 3.05 0.47
CA LEU A 8 8.24 2.72 1.26
C LEU A 8 7.13 2.07 0.41
N LEU A 9 6.92 2.53 -0.83
CA LEU A 9 5.96 1.93 -1.75
C LEU A 9 6.37 0.50 -2.17
N GLY A 10 7.67 0.27 -2.35
CA GLY A 10 8.23 -1.05 -2.59
C GLY A 10 8.03 -1.99 -1.39
N GLU A 11 8.39 -1.52 -0.19
CA GLU A 11 8.19 -2.25 1.07
C GLU A 11 6.73 -2.62 1.29
N LYS A 12 5.80 -1.67 1.09
CA LYS A 12 4.35 -1.92 1.16
C LYS A 12 3.95 -3.04 0.21
N SER A 13 4.38 -2.95 -1.05
CA SER A 13 3.92 -3.85 -2.12
C SER A 13 4.41 -5.28 -1.91
N ILE A 14 5.68 -5.44 -1.55
CA ILE A 14 6.34 -6.74 -1.37
C ILE A 14 6.06 -7.35 0.01
N MET A 15 6.08 -6.54 1.07
CA MET A 15 5.83 -6.98 2.44
C MET A 15 4.38 -6.66 2.84
N ASN A 16 4.15 -5.49 3.42
CA ASN A 16 2.85 -4.93 3.77
C ASN A 16 3.01 -3.48 4.24
N GLU A 17 1.88 -2.79 4.37
CA GLU A 17 1.77 -1.42 4.84
C GLU A 17 2.29 -1.22 6.27
N PHE A 18 2.13 -2.19 7.18
CA PHE A 18 2.61 -2.06 8.56
C PHE A 18 4.14 -1.93 8.62
N PHE A 19 4.85 -2.75 7.84
CA PHE A 19 6.31 -2.66 7.74
C PHE A 19 6.73 -1.29 7.18
N ALA A 20 6.08 -0.86 6.09
CA ALA A 20 6.35 0.45 5.49
C ALA A 20 6.05 1.61 6.46
N TYR A 21 5.02 1.52 7.31
CA TYR A 21 4.75 2.53 8.34
C TYR A 21 5.84 2.60 9.41
N THR A 22 6.41 1.45 9.80
CA THR A 22 7.57 1.44 10.70
C THR A 22 8.75 2.17 10.07
N THR A 23 9.08 1.87 8.81
CA THR A 23 10.16 2.56 8.08
C THR A 23 9.88 4.05 7.92
N LEU A 24 8.65 4.45 7.58
CA LEU A 24 8.25 5.87 7.50
C LEU A 24 8.47 6.59 8.83
N THR A 25 8.15 5.93 9.95
CA THR A 25 8.38 6.47 11.29
C THR A 25 9.87 6.67 11.55
N GLN A 26 10.72 5.72 11.18
CA GLN A 26 12.17 5.86 11.29
C GLN A 26 12.69 7.02 10.44
N PHE A 27 12.21 7.16 9.21
CA PHE A 27 12.61 8.23 8.29
C PHE A 27 12.22 9.61 8.84
N LYS A 28 11.04 9.72 9.46
CA LYS A 28 10.58 10.94 10.12
C LYS A 28 11.43 11.28 11.34
N LEU A 29 11.67 10.31 12.24
CA LEU A 29 12.41 10.54 13.49
C LEU A 29 13.91 10.84 13.27
N SER A 30 14.50 10.29 12.22
CA SER A 30 15.89 10.52 11.84
C SER A 30 16.11 11.80 11.02
N GLY A 31 15.04 12.54 10.66
CA GLY A 31 15.14 13.73 9.83
C GLY A 31 15.57 13.45 8.38
N MET A 32 15.42 12.21 7.89
CA MET A 32 15.77 11.86 6.51
C MET A 32 14.79 12.45 5.49
N LEU A 33 13.51 12.60 5.87
CA LEU A 33 12.52 13.32 5.06
C LEU A 33 12.65 14.82 5.31
N GLN A 34 12.97 15.57 4.25
CA GLN A 34 13.24 17.01 4.33
C GLN A 34 11.97 17.85 4.37
N ASP A 35 10.91 17.41 3.68
CA ASP A 35 9.64 18.14 3.60
C ASP A 35 8.56 17.46 4.46
N PRO A 36 7.94 18.15 5.44
CA PRO A 36 6.81 17.63 6.21
C PRO A 36 5.63 17.16 5.34
N ARG A 37 5.43 17.77 4.16
CA ARG A 37 4.41 17.37 3.19
C ARG A 37 4.64 15.96 2.66
N SER A 38 5.89 15.54 2.51
CA SER A 38 6.27 14.18 2.10
C SER A 38 5.71 13.14 3.07
N VAL A 39 5.73 13.41 4.39
CA VAL A 39 5.19 12.50 5.42
C VAL A 39 3.68 12.34 5.25
N ILE A 40 2.97 13.43 4.98
CA ILE A 40 1.51 13.41 4.78
C ILE A 40 1.17 12.60 3.53
N ILE A 41 1.79 12.90 2.40
CA ILE A 41 1.56 12.18 1.14
C ILE A 41 1.90 10.69 1.30
N ALA A 42 3.03 10.35 1.92
CA ALA A 42 3.41 8.96 2.18
C ALA A 42 2.37 8.23 3.04
N THR A 43 1.84 8.89 4.07
CA THR A 43 0.81 8.30 4.95
C THR A 43 -0.43 7.88 4.15
N TYR A 44 -0.90 8.72 3.22
CA TYR A 44 -2.02 8.37 2.35
C TYR A 44 -1.65 7.30 1.30
N ALA A 45 -0.44 7.34 0.76
CA ALA A 45 0.01 6.35 -0.22
C ALA A 45 0.17 4.94 0.38
N LEU A 46 0.55 4.87 1.65
CA LEU A 46 0.68 3.63 2.40
C LEU A 46 -0.66 3.11 2.94
N CYS A 47 -1.68 3.96 3.04
CA CYS A 47 -3.01 3.59 3.51
C CYS A 47 -3.72 2.65 2.51
N GLY A 48 -3.60 1.35 2.75
CA GLY A 48 -4.33 0.30 2.05
C GLY A 48 -3.58 -1.02 2.02
N PHE A 49 -4.33 -2.12 2.07
CA PHE A 49 -3.80 -3.49 2.10
C PHE A 49 -3.44 -4.03 0.71
N ALA A 50 -3.02 -3.16 -0.22
CA ALA A 50 -2.63 -3.55 -1.57
C ALA A 50 -1.19 -4.08 -1.58
N ASN A 51 -1.04 -5.39 -1.32
CA ASN A 51 0.23 -6.11 -1.30
C ASN A 51 0.02 -7.58 -1.73
N PHE A 52 1.10 -8.32 -2.00
CA PHE A 52 1.00 -9.70 -2.48
C PHE A 52 0.36 -10.66 -1.47
N ALA A 53 0.65 -10.50 -0.17
CA ALA A 53 0.06 -11.33 0.88
C ALA A 53 -1.48 -11.19 0.93
N SER A 54 -1.98 -9.98 0.71
CA SER A 54 -3.42 -9.68 0.68
C SER A 54 -4.20 -10.41 -0.43
N ILE A 55 -3.55 -10.83 -1.51
CA ILE A 55 -4.18 -11.70 -2.51
C ILE A 55 -4.52 -13.05 -1.86
N GLY A 56 -3.57 -13.64 -1.15
CA GLY A 56 -3.77 -14.90 -0.41
C GLY A 56 -4.85 -14.78 0.66
N ILE A 57 -4.84 -13.68 1.42
CA ILE A 57 -5.86 -13.39 2.45
C ILE A 57 -7.26 -13.33 1.81
N GLN A 58 -7.42 -12.65 0.67
CA GLN A 58 -8.71 -12.56 -0.02
C GLN A 58 -9.16 -13.90 -0.61
N ILE A 59 -8.25 -14.68 -1.20
CA ILE A 59 -8.57 -16.03 -1.69
C ILE A 59 -9.01 -16.94 -0.54
N GLY A 60 -8.31 -16.90 0.59
CA GLY A 60 -8.66 -17.68 1.77
C GLY A 60 -9.98 -17.24 2.41
N GLY A 61 -10.12 -15.95 2.70
CA GLY A 61 -11.30 -15.38 3.35
C GLY A 61 -12.56 -15.48 2.49
N ILE A 62 -12.54 -14.89 1.29
CA ILE A 62 -13.70 -14.92 0.39
C ILE A 62 -13.94 -16.34 -0.12
N GLY A 63 -12.88 -17.11 -0.38
CA GLY A 63 -12.99 -18.50 -0.82
C GLY A 63 -13.46 -19.48 0.25
N ALA A 64 -13.47 -19.11 1.53
CA ALA A 64 -14.17 -19.86 2.58
C ALA A 64 -15.68 -19.59 2.55
N LEU A 65 -16.08 -18.34 2.26
CA LEU A 65 -17.48 -17.93 2.14
C LEU A 65 -18.12 -18.36 0.81
N ALA A 66 -17.34 -18.40 -0.27
CA ALA A 66 -17.76 -18.77 -1.62
C ALA A 66 -16.77 -19.76 -2.27
N PRO A 67 -16.81 -21.06 -1.91
CA PRO A 67 -15.81 -22.06 -2.34
C PRO A 67 -15.61 -22.16 -3.86
N GLY A 68 -16.68 -22.02 -4.65
CA GLY A 68 -16.63 -22.07 -6.12
C GLY A 68 -15.94 -20.87 -6.78
N ARG A 69 -15.57 -19.82 -6.03
CA ARG A 69 -14.96 -18.59 -6.59
C ARG A 69 -13.45 -18.51 -6.42
N ARG A 70 -12.79 -19.47 -5.77
CA ARG A 70 -11.33 -19.43 -5.51
C ARG A 70 -10.49 -19.25 -6.78
N ALA A 71 -10.84 -19.95 -7.86
CA ALA A 71 -10.15 -19.83 -9.15
C ALA A 71 -10.28 -18.41 -9.75
N LEU A 72 -11.50 -17.85 -9.72
CA LEU A 72 -11.75 -16.48 -10.18
C LEU A 72 -10.97 -15.45 -9.36
N LEU A 73 -10.96 -15.59 -8.02
CA LEU A 73 -10.23 -14.70 -7.12
C LEU A 73 -8.72 -14.73 -7.41
N SER A 74 -8.16 -15.92 -7.63
CA SER A 74 -6.76 -16.09 -8.02
C SER A 74 -6.43 -15.38 -9.34
N GLN A 75 -7.27 -15.56 -10.36
CA GLN A 75 -7.11 -14.89 -11.67
C GLN A 75 -7.18 -13.37 -11.59
N LEU A 76 -7.99 -12.84 -10.66
CA LEU A 76 -8.15 -11.39 -10.46
C LEU A 76 -7.11 -10.81 -9.50
N GLY A 77 -6.33 -11.63 -8.78
CA GLY A 77 -5.47 -11.18 -7.66
C GLY A 77 -4.54 -10.03 -8.03
N LEU A 78 -3.79 -10.14 -9.13
CA LEU A 78 -2.88 -9.07 -9.57
C LEU A 78 -3.63 -7.81 -10.02
N LYS A 79 -4.78 -7.96 -10.68
CA LYS A 79 -5.61 -6.81 -11.08
C LYS A 79 -6.17 -6.09 -9.85
N ALA A 80 -6.60 -6.84 -8.83
CA ALA A 80 -7.08 -6.31 -7.57
C ALA A 80 -5.95 -5.58 -6.80
N LEU A 81 -4.74 -6.15 -6.78
CA LEU A 81 -3.56 -5.50 -6.19
C LEU A 81 -3.26 -4.17 -6.88
N LEU A 82 -3.16 -4.17 -8.22
CA LEU A 82 -2.91 -2.94 -8.98
C LEU A 82 -4.00 -1.90 -8.77
N GLY A 83 -5.28 -2.31 -8.79
CA GLY A 83 -6.41 -1.43 -8.53
C GLY A 83 -6.36 -0.80 -7.13
N GLY A 84 -6.05 -1.60 -6.11
CA GLY A 84 -5.86 -1.11 -4.74
C GLY A 84 -4.67 -0.15 -4.61
N THR A 85 -3.55 -0.43 -5.28
CA THR A 85 -2.38 0.45 -5.29
C THR A 85 -2.70 1.80 -5.94
N VAL A 86 -3.36 1.80 -7.10
CA VAL A 86 -3.79 3.03 -7.78
C VAL A 86 -4.74 3.84 -6.89
N ALA A 87 -5.68 3.19 -6.20
CA ALA A 87 -6.59 3.86 -5.27
C ALA A 87 -5.84 4.58 -4.11
N SER A 88 -4.86 3.90 -3.47
CA SER A 88 -4.04 4.55 -2.43
C SER A 88 -3.21 5.71 -3.00
N LEU A 89 -2.63 5.56 -4.20
CA LEU A 89 -1.84 6.61 -4.84
C LEU A 89 -2.70 7.82 -5.24
N LEU A 90 -3.93 7.59 -5.70
CA LEU A 90 -4.88 8.66 -6.00
C LEU A 90 -5.24 9.45 -4.75
N ASN A 91 -5.51 8.77 -3.63
CA ASN A 91 -5.75 9.43 -2.35
C ASN A 91 -4.53 10.26 -1.90
N ALA A 92 -3.32 9.74 -2.10
CA ALA A 92 -2.09 10.46 -1.80
C ALA A 92 -1.89 11.70 -2.68
N ALA A 93 -2.22 11.59 -3.97
CA ALA A 93 -2.18 12.72 -4.89
C ALA A 93 -3.18 13.81 -4.49
N LEU A 94 -4.41 13.43 -4.13
CA LEU A 94 -5.43 14.35 -3.63
C LEU A 94 -5.00 15.03 -2.32
N ALA A 95 -4.50 14.27 -1.35
CA ALA A 95 -3.96 14.83 -0.11
C ALA A 95 -2.78 15.78 -0.40
N GLY A 96 -1.90 15.41 -1.32
CA GLY A 96 -0.81 16.26 -1.78
C GLY A 96 -1.28 17.55 -2.43
N MET A 97 -2.39 17.56 -3.16
CA MET A 97 -2.91 18.80 -3.77
C MET A 97 -3.50 19.79 -2.74
N LEU A 98 -4.03 19.28 -1.62
CA LEU A 98 -4.73 20.09 -0.62
C LEU A 98 -3.83 20.66 0.49
N VAL A 99 -2.58 20.20 0.55
CA VAL A 99 -1.59 20.58 1.58
C VAL A 99 -0.33 21.08 0.90
#